data_AF-A0A959WMM7-F1
#
_entry.id   AF-A0A959WMM7-F1
#
_cell.length_a   1.000
_cell.length_b   1.000
_cell.length_c   1.000
_cell.angle_alpha   90.00
_cell.angle_beta   90.00
_cell.angle_gamma   90.00
#
_symmetry.space_group_name_H-M   'P 1'
#
loop_
_entity.id
_entity.type
_entity.pdbx_description
1 polymer ?
#
loop_
_entity_poly.entity_id
_entity_poly.type
_entity_poly.pdbx_seq_one_letter_code
_entity_poly.pdbx_strand_id
1 'polypeptide(L)'
;MQPPALAGREATAPRTTPRRRSRAKPKPPRARAVIMAELRGLGGLILEQALLDATASPLSSLLEWANRLAVELNVDGVGEPSDYREMLRAIVEVNKRAERAAELGLPTVRAA
;
A
#
# COMPACT_ATOMS: atom_id res chain seq x y z
N MET A 1 -60.73 -33.19 33.39
CA MET A 1 -60.49 -31.75 33.21
C MET A 1 -59.08 -31.58 32.65
N GLN A 2 -58.98 -31.37 31.35
CA GLN A 2 -57.72 -31.34 30.58
C GLN A 2 -57.50 -29.89 30.13
N PRO A 3 -56.35 -29.23 30.41
CA PRO A 3 -56.09 -27.92 29.83
C PRO A 3 -55.61 -28.04 28.36
N PRO A 4 -55.98 -27.07 27.49
CA PRO A 4 -55.78 -27.15 26.04
C PRO A 4 -54.37 -26.77 25.58
N ALA A 5 -54.07 -27.19 24.36
CA ALA A 5 -52.81 -27.06 23.63
C ALA A 5 -52.29 -25.62 23.52
N LEU A 6 -50.99 -25.44 23.80
CA LEU A 6 -50.24 -24.22 23.50
C LEU A 6 -49.97 -24.14 22.00
N ALA A 7 -50.74 -23.26 21.35
CA ALA A 7 -50.58 -22.88 19.96
C ALA A 7 -49.20 -22.24 19.71
N GLY A 8 -48.58 -22.64 18.60
CA GLY A 8 -47.29 -22.15 18.14
C GLY A 8 -47.29 -20.65 17.87
N ARG A 9 -46.22 -20.00 18.30
CA ARG A 9 -45.81 -18.67 17.85
C ARG A 9 -44.40 -18.79 17.32
N GLU A 10 -44.28 -19.21 16.07
CA GLU A 10 -43.07 -18.97 15.31
C GLU A 10 -42.99 -17.46 15.04
N ALA A 11 -42.02 -16.81 15.67
CA ALA A 11 -41.68 -15.44 15.37
C ALA A 11 -41.01 -15.38 14.00
N THR A 12 -41.74 -14.91 12.98
CA THR A 12 -41.19 -14.66 11.65
C THR A 12 -40.26 -13.45 11.73
N ALA A 13 -38.97 -13.70 11.94
CA ALA A 13 -37.95 -12.66 11.82
C ALA A 13 -37.90 -12.14 10.37
N PRO A 14 -37.95 -10.83 10.12
CA PRO A 14 -37.86 -10.31 8.76
C PRO A 14 -36.47 -10.60 8.19
N ARG A 15 -36.41 -11.37 7.10
CA ARG A 15 -35.21 -11.59 6.29
C ARG A 15 -34.73 -10.25 5.74
N THR A 16 -33.68 -9.71 6.35
CA THR A 16 -32.93 -8.57 5.83
C THR A 16 -32.24 -9.00 4.54
N THR A 17 -32.70 -8.47 3.40
CA THR A 17 -32.01 -8.61 2.13
C THR A 17 -30.59 -8.04 2.24
N PRO A 18 -29.53 -8.76 1.83
CA PRO A 18 -28.17 -8.24 1.90
C PRO A 18 -28.07 -7.00 1.01
N ARG A 19 -27.98 -5.83 1.64
CA ARG A 19 -27.77 -4.55 0.97
C ARG A 19 -26.40 -4.60 0.29
N ARG A 20 -26.41 -4.79 -1.03
CA ARG A 20 -25.24 -4.79 -1.92
C ARG A 20 -24.41 -3.53 -1.62
N ARG A 21 -23.27 -3.69 -0.94
CA ARG A 21 -22.32 -2.60 -0.70
C ARG A 21 -21.94 -2.02 -2.05
N SER A 22 -22.27 -0.75 -2.28
CA SER A 22 -21.78 0.00 -3.43
C SER A 22 -20.26 -0.07 -3.40
N ARG A 23 -19.65 -0.76 -4.35
CA ARG A 23 -18.19 -0.73 -4.51
C ARG A 23 -17.79 0.73 -4.61
N ALA A 24 -16.94 1.18 -3.68
CA ALA A 24 -16.34 2.49 -3.76
C ALA A 24 -15.65 2.61 -5.12
N LYS A 25 -15.82 3.74 -5.81
CA LYS A 25 -15.09 3.99 -7.05
C LYS A 25 -13.60 3.90 -6.76
N PRO A 26 -12.80 3.20 -7.59
CA PRO A 26 -11.35 3.17 -7.45
C PRO A 26 -10.83 4.60 -7.35
N LYS A 27 -9.95 4.87 -6.37
CA LYS A 27 -9.31 6.17 -6.22
C LYS A 27 -8.49 6.45 -7.49
N PRO A 28 -8.57 7.65 -8.09
CA PRO A 28 -7.83 7.94 -9.30
C PRO A 28 -6.32 7.75 -9.08
N PRO A 29 -5.59 7.25 -10.10
CA PRO A 29 -4.15 7.06 -10.01
C PRO A 29 -3.46 8.41 -9.78
N ARG A 30 -2.45 8.41 -8.90
CA ARG A 30 -1.69 9.61 -8.57
C ARG A 30 -0.75 9.96 -9.71
N ALA A 31 -0.49 11.26 -9.89
CA ALA A 31 0.47 11.70 -10.91
C ALA A 31 1.87 11.16 -10.60
N ARG A 32 2.54 10.58 -11.61
CA ARG A 32 3.90 10.02 -11.46
C ARG A 32 4.88 11.01 -10.85
N ALA A 33 4.82 12.28 -11.24
CA ALA A 33 5.67 13.33 -10.70
C ALA A 33 5.55 13.49 -9.17
N VAL A 34 4.34 13.31 -8.62
CA VAL A 34 4.09 13.35 -7.17
C VAL A 34 4.71 12.14 -6.48
N ILE A 35 4.53 10.95 -7.04
CA ILE A 35 5.09 9.71 -6.49
C ILE A 35 6.63 9.76 -6.50
N MET A 36 7.22 10.28 -7.58
CA MET A 36 8.67 10.50 -7.70
C MET A 36 9.19 11.52 -6.69
N ALA A 37 8.45 12.61 -6.44
CA ALA A 37 8.83 13.60 -5.43
C ALA A 37 8.82 12.99 -4.03
N GLU A 38 7.81 12.18 -3.69
CA GLU A 38 7.76 11.46 -2.41
C GLU A 38 8.89 10.43 -2.26
N LEU A 39 9.21 9.69 -3.32
CA LEU A 39 10.34 8.75 -3.31
C LEU A 39 11.67 9.47 -3.03
N ARG A 40 11.89 10.63 -3.65
CA ARG A 40 13.07 11.46 -3.41
C ARG A 40 13.09 12.03 -1.99
N GLY A 41 11.94 12.48 -1.48
CA GLY A 41 11.80 12.95 -0.09
C GLY A 41 12.12 11.85 0.92
N LEU A 42 11.61 10.63 0.70
CA LEU A 42 11.93 9.46 1.50
C LEU A 42 13.45 9.15 1.45
N GLY A 43 14.06 9.22 0.27
CA GLY A 43 15.52 9.05 0.14
C GLY A 43 16.32 10.04 0.98
N GLY A 44 15.87 11.30 1.07
CA GLY A 44 16.45 12.30 1.96
C GLY A 44 16.36 11.92 3.43
N LEU A 45 15.18 11.50 3.89
CA LEU A 45 15.00 11.02 5.27
C LEU A 45 15.89 9.82 5.60
N ILE A 46 16.00 8.84 4.69
CA ILE A 46 16.87 7.67 4.89
C ILE A 46 18.35 8.05 4.91
N LEU A 47 18.77 9.03 4.09
CA LEU A 47 20.12 9.57 4.15
C LEU A 47 20.41 10.17 5.54
N GLU A 48 19.48 10.95 6.09
CA GLU A 48 19.62 11.49 7.44
C GLU A 48 19.77 10.39 8.50
N GLN A 49 18.97 9.32 8.42
CA GLN A 49 19.12 8.17 9.32
C GLN A 49 20.47 7.46 9.15
N ALA A 50 20.92 7.27 7.91
CA ALA A 50 22.21 6.64 7.63
C ALA A 50 23.41 7.48 8.09
N LEU A 51 23.26 8.81 8.18
CA LEU A 51 24.27 9.70 8.75
C LEU A 51 24.31 9.62 10.29
N LEU A 52 23.18 9.34 10.93
CA LEU A 52 23.08 9.15 12.38
C LEU A 52 23.61 7.77 12.81
N ASP A 53 23.10 6.71 12.20
CA ASP A 53 23.58 5.33 12.37
C ASP A 53 23.30 4.53 11.10
N ALA A 54 24.36 4.29 10.32
CA ALA A 54 24.29 3.56 9.07
C ALA A 54 23.93 2.08 9.22
N THR A 55 24.19 1.50 10.40
CA THR A 55 24.10 0.05 10.66
C THR A 55 22.82 -0.35 11.41
N ALA A 56 22.05 0.63 11.86
CA ALA A 56 20.76 0.38 12.49
C ALA A 56 19.78 -0.27 11.49
N SER A 57 18.99 -1.21 12.00
CA SER A 57 17.90 -1.83 11.25
C SER A 57 16.87 -0.78 10.83
N PRO A 58 16.43 -0.77 9.55
CA PRO A 58 15.41 0.15 9.11
C PRO A 58 14.06 -0.09 9.79
N LEU A 59 13.31 0.98 10.03
CA LEU A 59 11.93 0.86 10.50
C LEU A 59 11.06 0.20 9.42
N SER A 60 10.24 -0.78 9.82
CA SER A 60 9.33 -1.49 8.92
C SER A 60 8.37 -0.56 8.18
N SER A 61 7.89 0.49 8.83
CA SER A 61 7.00 1.49 8.23
C SER A 61 7.66 2.27 7.07
N LEU A 62 8.97 2.49 7.12
CA LEU A 62 9.72 3.13 6.04
C LEU A 62 9.91 2.17 4.86
N LEU A 63 10.12 0.87 5.14
CA LEU A 63 10.18 -0.17 4.11
C LEU A 63 8.85 -0.33 3.39
N GLU A 64 7.75 -0.40 4.16
CA GLU A 64 6.40 -0.47 3.62
C GLU A 64 6.08 0.74 2.74
N TRP A 65 6.48 1.94 3.18
CA TRP A 65 6.29 3.14 2.39
C TRP A 65 7.10 3.10 1.09
N ALA A 66 8.38 2.73 1.15
CA ALA A 66 9.23 2.61 -0.04
C ALA A 66 8.65 1.60 -1.05
N ASN A 67 8.22 0.42 -0.57
CA ASN A 67 7.63 -0.62 -1.40
C ASN A 67 6.28 -0.20 -2.00
N ARG A 68 5.44 0.53 -1.26
CA ARG A 68 4.21 1.11 -1.80
C ARG A 68 4.50 2.08 -2.95
N LEU A 69 5.49 2.95 -2.81
CA LEU A 69 5.88 3.87 -3.88
C LEU A 69 6.42 3.14 -5.11
N ALA A 70 7.22 2.09 -4.91
CA ALA A 70 7.72 1.24 -5.99
C ALA A 70 6.58 0.54 -6.75
N VAL A 71 5.60 0.00 -6.03
CA VAL A 71 4.39 -0.58 -6.61
C VAL A 71 3.62 0.46 -7.41
N GLU A 72 3.39 1.65 -6.86
CA GLU A 72 2.71 2.73 -7.59
C GLU A 72 3.47 3.08 -8.89
N LEU A 73 4.81 3.08 -8.87
CA LEU A 73 5.68 3.31 -10.04
C LEU A 73 5.83 2.12 -10.98
N ASN A 74 5.21 0.98 -10.68
CA ASN A 74 5.32 -0.27 -11.43
C ASN A 74 6.78 -0.76 -11.61
N VAL A 75 7.57 -0.69 -10.54
CA VAL A 75 8.95 -1.19 -10.49
C VAL A 75 9.15 -2.07 -9.25
N ASP A 76 10.20 -2.88 -9.24
CA ASP A 76 10.50 -3.73 -8.08
C ASP A 76 10.71 -2.91 -6.80
N GLY A 77 10.44 -3.52 -5.66
CA GLY A 77 10.59 -2.87 -4.35
C GLY A 77 12.04 -2.60 -3.95
N VAL A 78 12.22 -2.27 -2.66
CA VAL A 78 13.54 -2.13 -2.02
C VAL A 78 14.08 -3.45 -1.47
N GLY A 79 13.29 -4.52 -1.49
CA GLY A 79 13.66 -5.82 -0.90
C GLY A 79 13.68 -5.77 0.63
N GLU A 80 14.64 -6.48 1.22
CA GLU A 80 14.83 -6.60 2.68
C GLU A 80 16.22 -6.05 3.07
N PRO A 81 16.44 -4.73 3.02
CA PRO A 81 17.71 -4.15 3.44
C PRO A 81 17.93 -4.37 4.94
N SER A 82 19.14 -4.77 5.31
CA SER A 82 19.51 -5.10 6.68
C SER A 82 19.78 -3.84 7.52
N ASP A 83 20.22 -2.76 6.87
CA ASP A 83 20.57 -1.50 7.50
C ASP A 83 20.18 -0.27 6.64
N TYR A 84 20.31 0.94 7.22
CA TYR A 84 19.96 2.18 6.50
C TYR A 84 20.87 2.47 5.31
N ARG A 85 22.12 1.97 5.28
CA ARG A 85 23.01 2.12 4.13
C ARG A 85 22.54 1.29 2.95
N GLU A 86 22.14 0.05 3.19
CA GLU A 86 21.50 -0.82 2.20
C GLU A 86 20.16 -0.24 1.74
N MET A 87 19.36 0.28 2.68
CA MET A 87 18.07 0.90 2.34
C MET A 87 18.25 2.14 1.44
N LEU A 88 19.23 2.99 1.73
CA LEU A 88 19.52 4.16 0.89
C LEU A 88 19.89 3.74 -0.55
N ARG A 89 20.77 2.73 -0.68
CA ARG A 89 21.14 2.17 -1.99
C ARG A 89 19.92 1.63 -2.73
N ALA A 90 19.07 0.89 -2.03
CA ALA A 90 17.85 0.31 -2.60
C ALA A 90 16.89 1.41 -3.12
N ILE A 91 16.68 2.49 -2.37
CA ILE A 91 15.84 3.63 -2.81
C ILE A 91 16.42 4.29 -4.07
N VAL A 92 17.74 4.47 -4.13
CA VAL A 92 18.40 5.03 -5.33
C VAL A 92 18.18 4.11 -6.54
N GLU A 93 18.26 2.79 -6.37
CA GLU A 93 17.98 1.84 -7.45
C GLU A 93 16.51 1.84 -7.89
N VAL A 94 15.56 1.96 -6.95
CA VAL A 94 14.14 2.15 -7.28
C VAL A 94 13.96 3.41 -8.12
N ASN A 95 14.59 4.52 -7.73
CA ASN A 95 14.51 5.79 -8.46
C ASN A 95 15.04 5.65 -9.90
N LYS A 96 16.23 5.05 -10.08
CA LYS A 96 16.81 4.79 -11.41
C LYS A 96 15.91 3.89 -12.27
N ARG A 97 15.35 2.83 -11.68
CA ARG A 97 14.42 1.93 -12.37
C ARG A 97 13.16 2.68 -12.81
N ALA A 98 12.61 3.52 -11.93
CA ALA A 98 11.46 4.34 -12.26
C ALA A 98 11.75 5.31 -13.41
N GLU A 99 12.88 6.03 -13.41
CA GLU A 99 13.22 6.96 -14.50
C GLU A 99 13.40 6.24 -15.84
N ARG A 100 14.12 5.11 -15.85
CA ARG A 100 14.23 4.26 -17.05
C ARG A 100 12.87 3.77 -17.55
N ALA A 101 11.97 3.39 -16.64
CA ALA A 101 10.61 2.98 -17.02
C ALA A 101 9.83 4.12 -17.69
N ALA A 102 10.02 5.37 -17.26
CA ALA A 102 9.40 6.52 -17.90
C ALA A 102 9.98 6.82 -19.29
N GLU A 103 11.29 6.70 -19.46
CA GLU A 103 11.94 6.84 -20.77
C GLU A 103 11.42 5.80 -21.77
N LEU A 104 11.15 4.58 -21.30
CA LEU A 104 10.57 3.49 -22.09
C LEU A 104 9.04 3.61 -22.29
N GLY A 105 8.41 4.65 -21.74
CA GLY A 105 6.96 4.85 -21.81
C GLY A 105 6.14 3.80 -21.05
N LEU A 106 6.75 3.08 -20.10
CA LEU A 106 6.05 2.09 -19.30
C LEU A 106 5.03 2.78 -18.39
N PRO A 107 3.78 2.30 -18.35
CA PRO A 107 2.74 2.93 -17.56
C PRO A 107 3.02 2.76 -16.05
N THR A 108 2.73 3.82 -15.30
CA THR A 108 2.43 3.74 -13.85
C THR A 108 1.17 2.91 -13.68
N VAL A 109 1.02 2.15 -12.58
CA VAL A 109 -0.11 1.22 -12.40
C VAL A 109 -1.43 1.89 -12.77
N ARG A 110 -2.06 1.40 -13.84
CA ARG A 110 -3.40 1.83 -14.25
C ARG A 110 -4.38 1.32 -13.19
N ALA A 111 -5.13 2.22 -12.57
CA ALA A 111 -6.21 1.82 -11.68
C ALA A 111 -7.23 0.99 -12.49
N ALA A 112 -7.46 -0.25 -12.06
CA ALA A 112 -8.51 -1.14 -12.57
C ALA A 112 -9.91 -0.70 -12.09
#